data_AF-A0AAP9DU93-F1
#
_entry.id   AF-A0AAP9DU93-F1
#
_cell.length_a   1.000
_cell.length_b   1.000
_cell.length_c   1.000
_cell.angle_alpha   90.00
_cell.angle_beta   90.00
_cell.angle_gamma   90.00
#
_symmetry.space_group_name_H-M   'P 1'
#
loop_
_entity.id
_entity.type
_entity.pdbx_description
1 polymer ?
#
loop_
_entity_poly.entity_id
_entity_poly.type
_entity_poly.pdbx_seq_one_letter_code
_entity_poly.pdbx_strand_id
1 'polypeptide(L)'
;MSEQRFLMNEKEVIQVVENINEYVSKELWMDFDVALSNGWDLTIIGRLDNTLKEANIEITFEQISFVSIPFGWKTDTSSRVIQLATQKEIEELTDKFEVEIGNYIFKFIAEGFNNEKYYFVGAKKISCLLLDKQTGKLE
;
A
#
# COMPACT_ATOMS: atom_id res chain seq x y z
N MET A 1 -15.69 1.60 26.30
CA MET A 1 -14.40 1.51 25.60
C MET A 1 -14.49 0.33 24.67
N SER A 2 -14.69 0.56 23.36
CA SER A 2 -14.71 -0.54 22.40
C SER A 2 -13.31 -1.12 22.31
N GLU A 3 -13.17 -2.43 22.44
CA GLU A 3 -11.91 -3.12 22.13
C GLU A 3 -11.49 -2.71 20.70
N GLN A 4 -10.45 -1.90 20.57
CA GLN A 4 -9.83 -1.62 19.28
C GLN A 4 -9.22 -2.92 18.79
N ARG A 5 -9.95 -3.60 17.90
CA ARG A 5 -9.54 -4.85 17.26
C ARG A 5 -9.18 -4.54 15.81
N PHE A 6 -8.13 -5.19 15.33
CA PHE A 6 -7.84 -5.24 13.90
C PHE A 6 -9.07 -5.71 13.13
N LEU A 7 -9.38 -5.06 12.00
CA LEU A 7 -10.59 -5.37 11.20
C LEU A 7 -10.37 -6.50 10.20
N MET A 8 -9.10 -6.81 9.91
CA MET A 8 -8.67 -7.89 9.03
C MET A 8 -7.69 -8.75 9.81
N ASN A 9 -7.72 -10.07 9.59
CA ASN A 9 -6.76 -10.91 10.30
C ASN A 9 -5.36 -10.78 9.66
N GLU A 10 -4.31 -10.94 10.47
CA GLU A 10 -2.94 -10.71 10.01
C GLU A 10 -2.54 -11.60 8.82
N LYS A 11 -3.03 -12.85 8.78
CA LYS A 11 -2.74 -13.77 7.67
C LYS A 11 -3.36 -13.29 6.36
N GLU A 12 -4.58 -12.76 6.40
CA GLU A 12 -5.24 -12.17 5.25
C GLU A 12 -4.49 -10.92 4.77
N VAL A 13 -4.06 -10.06 5.71
CA VAL A 13 -3.26 -8.86 5.38
C VAL A 13 -1.96 -9.26 4.68
N ILE A 14 -1.24 -10.23 5.25
CA ILE A 14 -0.01 -10.76 4.65
C ILE A 14 -0.31 -11.31 3.26
N GLN A 15 -1.38 -12.09 3.09
CA GLN A 15 -1.75 -12.64 1.78
C GLN A 15 -2.02 -11.56 0.73
N VAL A 16 -2.73 -10.48 1.08
CA VAL A 16 -2.95 -9.36 0.16
C VAL A 16 -1.63 -8.67 -0.19
N VAL A 17 -0.78 -8.43 0.80
CA VAL A 17 0.55 -7.85 0.59
C VAL A 17 1.41 -8.73 -0.34
N GLU A 18 1.39 -10.06 -0.17
CA GLU A 18 2.07 -10.98 -1.07
C GLU A 18 1.49 -10.91 -2.49
N ASN A 19 0.17 -10.95 -2.66
CA ASN A 19 -0.48 -10.87 -3.96
C ASN A 19 -0.08 -9.60 -4.73
N ILE A 20 -0.01 -8.46 -4.05
CA ILE A 20 0.44 -7.19 -4.63
C ILE A 20 1.90 -7.32 -5.11
N ASN A 21 2.80 -7.81 -4.27
CA ASN A 21 4.22 -7.96 -4.65
C ASN A 21 4.42 -8.99 -5.78
N GLU A 22 3.69 -10.09 -5.77
CA GLU A 22 3.71 -11.10 -6.84
C GLU A 22 3.19 -10.56 -8.17
N TYR A 23 2.20 -9.67 -8.14
CA TYR A 23 1.70 -9.02 -9.34
C TYR A 23 2.74 -8.05 -9.92
N VAL A 24 3.26 -7.16 -9.07
CA VAL A 24 4.16 -6.07 -9.48
C VAL A 24 5.53 -6.59 -9.92
N SER A 25 6.05 -7.65 -9.30
CA SER A 25 7.36 -8.25 -9.66
C SER A 25 7.40 -8.90 -11.05
N LYS A 26 6.25 -9.08 -11.70
CA LYS A 26 6.18 -9.57 -13.10
C LYS A 26 6.47 -8.48 -14.12
N GLU A 27 6.50 -7.23 -13.69
CA GLU A 27 6.70 -6.07 -14.55
C GLU A 27 8.09 -5.47 -14.36
N LEU A 28 8.63 -4.83 -15.39
CA LEU A 28 9.96 -4.19 -15.32
C LEU A 28 9.96 -2.87 -14.54
N TRP A 29 8.79 -2.24 -14.43
CA TRP A 29 8.59 -0.97 -13.76
C TRP A 29 7.10 -0.82 -13.46
N MET A 30 6.77 0.02 -12.49
CA MET A 30 5.40 0.46 -12.23
C MET A 30 5.43 1.81 -11.54
N ASP A 31 4.63 2.75 -12.04
CA ASP A 31 4.40 4.03 -11.40
C ASP A 31 3.13 3.91 -10.54
N PHE A 32 3.17 4.46 -9.32
CA PHE A 32 2.04 4.48 -8.40
C PHE A 32 1.59 5.91 -8.12
N ASP A 33 0.27 6.10 -8.00
CA ASP A 33 -0.35 7.39 -7.68
C ASP A 33 -1.46 7.21 -6.65
N VAL A 34 -1.67 8.24 -5.83
CA VAL A 34 -2.86 8.37 -4.99
C VAL A 34 -4.03 8.80 -5.87
N ALA A 35 -5.01 7.91 -6.04
CA ALA A 35 -6.16 8.14 -6.91
C ALA A 35 -7.30 8.86 -6.20
N LEU A 36 -7.63 8.42 -4.99
CA LEU A 36 -8.76 8.91 -4.21
C LEU A 36 -8.43 8.86 -2.71
N SER A 37 -8.86 9.88 -1.98
CA SER A 37 -9.01 9.83 -0.53
C SER A 37 -10.31 10.51 -0.16
N ASN A 38 -11.18 9.80 0.58
CA ASN A 38 -12.43 10.35 1.11
C ASN A 38 -12.30 10.78 2.59
N GLY A 39 -11.06 10.84 3.10
CA GLY A 39 -10.74 11.13 4.51
C GLY A 39 -10.81 9.92 5.45
N TRP A 40 -11.37 8.79 5.01
CA TRP A 40 -11.46 7.53 5.76
C TRP A 40 -10.74 6.38 5.08
N ASP A 41 -10.75 6.39 3.75
CA ASP A 41 -10.14 5.37 2.91
C ASP A 41 -9.16 6.05 1.94
N LEU A 42 -8.17 5.28 1.53
CA LEU A 42 -7.15 5.68 0.57
C LEU A 42 -7.08 4.65 -0.54
N THR A 43 -7.19 5.10 -1.79
CA THR A 43 -6.93 4.27 -2.97
C THR A 43 -5.64 4.73 -3.64
N ILE A 44 -4.70 3.80 -3.76
CA ILE A 44 -3.48 3.93 -4.56
C ILE A 44 -3.65 3.08 -5.81
N ILE A 45 -3.23 3.59 -6.96
CA ILE A 45 -3.27 2.86 -8.22
C ILE A 45 -1.89 2.75 -8.82
N GLY A 46 -1.60 1.62 -9.45
CA GLY A 46 -0.35 1.37 -10.18
C GLY A 46 -0.60 1.27 -11.68
N ARG A 47 0.28 1.86 -12.48
CA ARG A 47 0.20 1.89 -13.94
C ARG A 47 1.53 1.55 -14.59
N LEU A 48 1.43 0.85 -15.71
CA LEU A 48 2.52 0.64 -16.69
C LEU A 48 2.51 1.70 -17.79
N ASP A 49 1.42 2.44 -17.94
CA ASP A 49 1.31 3.51 -18.92
C ASP A 49 0.42 4.61 -18.36
N ASN A 50 1.03 5.73 -17.99
CA ASN A 50 0.33 6.88 -17.42
C ASN A 50 -0.53 7.64 -18.45
N THR A 51 -0.45 7.28 -19.73
CA THR A 51 -1.33 7.83 -20.78
C THR A 51 -2.67 7.09 -20.87
N LEU A 52 -2.75 5.88 -20.30
CA LEU A 52 -3.98 5.11 -20.23
C LEU A 52 -4.78 5.49 -18.97
N LYS A 53 -6.10 5.51 -19.13
CA LYS A 53 -7.01 5.83 -18.01
C LYS A 53 -7.04 4.70 -16.97
N GLU A 54 -6.90 3.46 -17.43
CA GLU A 54 -7.06 2.24 -16.65
C GLU A 54 -5.84 1.97 -15.77
N ALA A 55 -6.09 1.50 -14.54
CA ALA A 55 -5.05 1.04 -13.64
C ALA A 55 -4.72 -0.43 -13.90
N ASN A 56 -3.47 -0.81 -13.71
CA ASN A 56 -3.05 -2.22 -13.70
C ASN A 56 -3.30 -2.87 -12.33
N ILE A 57 -3.27 -2.06 -11.27
CA ILE A 57 -3.54 -2.48 -9.91
C ILE A 57 -4.22 -1.33 -9.16
N GLU A 58 -5.20 -1.65 -8.33
CA GLU A 58 -5.77 -0.74 -7.35
C GLU A 58 -5.58 -1.33 -5.96
N ILE A 59 -5.05 -0.56 -5.03
CA ILE A 59 -4.81 -0.94 -3.64
C ILE A 59 -5.65 -0.01 -2.77
N THR A 60 -6.55 -0.57 -1.99
CA THR A 60 -7.44 0.19 -1.11
C THR A 60 -7.11 -0.08 0.35
N PHE A 61 -6.89 1.00 1.09
CA PHE A 61 -6.71 1.00 2.54
C PHE A 61 -7.98 1.56 3.17
N GLU A 62 -8.59 0.81 4.08
CA GLU A 62 -9.83 1.20 4.74
C GLU A 62 -9.58 1.60 6.20
N GLN A 63 -10.29 2.66 6.64
CA GLN A 63 -10.12 3.28 7.96
C GLN A 63 -8.66 3.65 8.24
N ILE A 64 -8.13 4.52 7.39
CA ILE A 64 -6.79 5.07 7.54
C ILE A 64 -6.68 5.87 8.84
N SER A 65 -5.58 5.70 9.55
CA SER A 65 -5.21 6.50 10.72
C SER A 65 -4.19 7.58 10.36
N PHE A 66 -3.29 7.30 9.42
CA PHE A 66 -2.35 8.28 8.88
C PHE A 66 -1.82 7.88 7.51
N VAL A 67 -1.33 8.88 6.76
CA VAL A 67 -0.72 8.70 5.44
C VAL A 67 0.50 9.61 5.34
N SER A 68 1.65 9.02 5.00
CA SER A 68 2.93 9.71 4.81
C SER A 68 3.58 9.20 3.52
N ILE A 69 2.97 9.53 2.38
CA ILE A 69 3.39 9.11 1.04
C ILE A 69 3.35 10.31 0.07
N PRO A 70 4.16 10.35 -1.00
CA PRO A 70 3.99 11.32 -2.08
C PRO A 70 2.71 10.99 -2.87
N PHE A 71 2.14 11.99 -3.54
CA PHE A 71 0.97 11.75 -4.40
C PHE A 71 1.25 10.82 -5.60
N GLY A 72 2.52 10.71 -6.02
CA GLY A 72 2.95 9.74 -7.01
C GLY A 72 4.44 9.41 -6.89
N TRP A 73 4.81 8.18 -7.24
CA TRP A 73 6.19 7.69 -7.19
C TRP A 73 6.43 6.53 -8.14
N LYS A 74 7.69 6.30 -8.48
CA LYS A 74 8.14 5.12 -9.23
C LYS A 74 8.67 4.07 -8.28
N THR A 75 8.59 2.80 -8.64
CA THR A 75 9.15 1.71 -7.82
C THR A 75 10.11 0.85 -8.61
N ASP A 76 11.17 0.41 -7.95
CA ASP A 76 11.99 -0.70 -8.42
C ASP A 76 11.24 -2.02 -8.16
N THR A 77 10.70 -2.61 -9.23
CA THR A 77 9.91 -3.85 -9.18
C THR A 77 10.75 -5.09 -8.95
N SER A 78 12.09 -4.99 -8.98
CA SER A 78 13.00 -6.08 -8.58
C SER A 78 12.99 -6.33 -7.07
N SER A 79 12.44 -5.38 -6.30
CA SER A 79 12.27 -5.45 -4.86
C SER A 79 10.80 -5.46 -4.47
N ARG A 80 10.52 -5.82 -3.21
CA ARG A 80 9.16 -5.76 -2.66
C ARG A 80 8.69 -4.32 -2.54
N VAL A 81 7.67 -3.96 -3.30
CA VAL A 81 7.12 -2.60 -3.37
C VAL A 81 6.28 -2.21 -2.14
N ILE A 82 5.70 -3.19 -1.45
CA ILE A 82 4.92 -3.00 -0.22
C ILE A 82 5.29 -4.05 0.83
N GLN A 83 5.42 -3.62 2.08
CA GLN A 83 5.73 -4.48 3.22
C GLN A 83 4.96 -4.01 4.46
N LEU A 84 4.86 -4.86 5.48
CA LEU A 84 4.48 -4.39 6.81
C LEU A 84 5.69 -3.75 7.50
N ALA A 85 5.44 -2.72 8.31
CA ALA A 85 6.45 -2.12 9.16
C ALA A 85 6.94 -3.11 10.22
N THR A 86 8.22 -3.06 10.52
CA THR A 86 8.85 -3.78 11.62
C THR A 86 8.41 -3.18 12.96
N GLN A 87 8.56 -3.95 14.04
CA GLN A 87 8.24 -3.46 15.39
C GLN A 87 8.95 -2.14 15.74
N LYS A 88 10.22 -2.01 15.36
CA LYS A 88 10.99 -0.78 15.55
C LYS A 88 10.40 0.41 14.79
N GLU A 89 10.03 0.21 13.52
CA GLU A 89 9.40 1.26 12.71
C GLU A 89 8.02 1.65 13.28
N ILE A 90 7.26 0.70 13.81
CA ILE A 90 5.96 0.96 14.47
C ILE A 90 6.16 1.85 15.71
N GLU A 91 7.14 1.55 16.55
CA GLU A 91 7.47 2.35 17.74
C GLU A 91 7.84 3.80 17.36
N GLU A 92 8.73 3.97 16.38
CA GLU A 92 9.14 5.29 15.87
C GLU A 92 7.97 6.09 15.29
N LEU A 93 7.03 5.43 14.61
CA LEU A 93 5.86 6.07 14.01
C LEU A 93 4.78 6.39 15.05
N THR A 94 4.62 5.54 16.07
CA THR A 94 3.65 5.77 17.16
C THR A 94 4.00 7.03 17.93
N ASP A 95 5.29 7.21 18.25
CA ASP A 95 5.78 8.42 18.92
C ASP A 95 5.57 9.70 18.09
N LYS A 96 5.56 9.58 16.76
CA LYS A 96 5.48 10.72 15.83
C LYS A 96 4.05 11.07 15.41
N PHE A 97 3.20 10.07 15.22
CA PHE A 97 1.87 10.20 14.61
C PHE A 97 0.74 9.74 15.54
N GLU A 98 1.03 9.38 16.79
CA GLU A 98 0.06 8.88 17.78
C GLU A 98 -0.74 7.68 17.23
N VAL A 99 -0.05 6.77 16.53
CA VAL A 99 -0.69 5.62 15.88
C VAL A 99 -1.39 4.73 16.91
N GLU A 100 -2.72 4.64 16.82
CA GLU A 100 -3.51 3.80 17.72
C GLU A 100 -3.28 2.30 17.48
N ILE A 101 -3.29 1.53 18.58
CA ILE A 101 -3.30 0.06 18.54
C ILE A 101 -4.52 -0.41 17.74
N GLY A 102 -4.32 -1.41 16.87
CA GLY A 102 -5.36 -1.96 15.99
C GLY A 102 -5.29 -1.48 14.53
N ASN A 103 -4.22 -0.76 14.16
CA ASN A 103 -3.87 -0.45 12.79
C ASN A 103 -2.64 -1.26 12.33
N TYR A 104 -2.67 -1.73 11.09
CA TYR A 104 -1.48 -2.19 10.39
C TYR A 104 -0.75 -0.99 9.79
N ILE A 105 0.58 -1.01 9.84
CA ILE A 105 1.41 -0.01 9.17
C ILE A 105 2.04 -0.65 7.95
N PHE A 106 1.65 -0.16 6.78
CA PHE A 106 2.19 -0.54 5.48
C PHE A 106 3.30 0.42 5.11
N LYS A 107 4.39 -0.11 4.55
CA LYS A 107 5.51 0.67 4.04
C LYS A 107 5.77 0.41 2.56
N PHE A 108 6.04 1.47 1.82
CA PHE A 108 6.34 1.44 0.39
C PHE A 108 7.79 1.87 0.13
N ILE A 109 8.38 1.30 -0.91
CA ILE A 109 9.70 1.67 -1.45
C ILE A 109 9.48 2.47 -2.74
N ALA A 110 10.17 3.59 -2.89
CA ALA A 110 10.22 4.31 -4.17
C ALA A 110 11.63 4.32 -4.76
N GLU A 111 11.70 4.21 -6.08
CA GLU A 111 12.93 4.28 -6.87
C GLU A 111 13.58 5.67 -6.73
N GLY A 112 14.92 5.71 -6.71
CA GLY A 112 15.70 6.96 -6.70
C GLY A 112 15.90 7.60 -5.33
N PHE A 113 15.36 7.00 -4.27
CA PHE A 113 15.74 7.33 -2.90
C PHE A 113 16.65 6.22 -2.38
N ASN A 114 17.88 6.58 -1.97
CA ASN A 114 18.70 5.69 -1.14
C ASN A 114 17.80 5.11 -0.05
N ASN A 115 17.94 3.80 0.23
CA ASN A 115 17.11 2.89 1.06
C ASN A 115 16.69 3.36 2.49
N GLU A 116 16.73 4.67 2.77
CA GLU A 116 16.44 5.35 4.02
C GLU A 116 15.08 6.09 4.01
N LYS A 117 14.39 6.19 2.88
CA LYS A 117 13.05 6.81 2.82
C LYS A 117 11.96 5.79 2.52
N TYR A 118 11.27 5.40 3.58
CA TYR A 118 10.03 4.64 3.51
C TYR A 118 8.84 5.59 3.54
N TYR A 119 7.80 5.22 2.79
CA TYR A 119 6.51 5.88 2.83
C TYR A 119 5.51 4.99 3.54
N PHE A 120 4.65 5.57 4.38
CA PHE A 120 3.84 4.80 5.31
C PHE A 120 2.36 5.09 5.18
N VAL A 121 1.54 4.06 5.33
CA VAL A 121 0.09 4.15 5.48
C VAL A 121 -0.30 3.34 6.71
N GLY A 122 -0.97 3.96 7.67
CA GLY A 122 -1.61 3.27 8.79
C GLY A 122 -3.08 3.03 8.47
N ALA A 123 -3.54 1.78 8.49
CA ALA A 123 -4.93 1.43 8.20
C ALA A 123 -5.34 0.12 8.87
N LYS A 124 -6.65 -0.13 8.99
CA LYS A 124 -7.16 -1.35 9.63
C LYS A 124 -7.35 -2.52 8.68
N LYS A 125 -7.40 -2.26 7.37
CA LYS A 125 -7.63 -3.25 6.32
C LYS A 125 -6.98 -2.80 5.02
N ILE A 126 -6.55 -3.78 4.23
CA ILE A 126 -6.03 -3.61 2.88
C ILE A 126 -6.79 -4.57 1.95
N SER A 127 -7.08 -4.11 0.74
CA SER A 127 -7.55 -4.95 -0.37
C SER A 127 -6.88 -4.52 -1.67
N CYS A 128 -6.91 -5.37 -2.68
CA CYS A 128 -6.43 -5.01 -4.01
C CYS A 128 -7.33 -5.59 -5.10
N LEU A 129 -7.36 -4.91 -6.24
CA LEU A 129 -7.86 -5.43 -7.51
C LEU A 129 -6.69 -5.44 -8.49
N LEU A 130 -6.51 -6.56 -9.19
CA LEU A 130 -5.39 -6.79 -10.11
C LEU A 130 -5.93 -6.92 -11.53
N LEU A 131 -5.25 -6.30 -12.50
CA LEU A 131 -5.68 -6.42 -13.90
C LEU A 131 -5.38 -7.83 -14.39
N ASP A 132 -6.44 -8.57 -14.72
CA ASP A 132 -6.35 -9.82 -15.44
C ASP A 132 -6.03 -9.53 -16.91
N LYS A 133 -4.84 -9.95 -17.34
CA LYS A 133 -4.36 -9.77 -18.70
C LYS A 133 -5.16 -10.54 -19.76
N GLN A 134 -5.97 -11.54 -19.37
CA GLN A 134 -6.81 -12.30 -20.28
C GLN A 134 -8.15 -11.60 -20.55
N THR A 135 -8.73 -10.98 -19.53
CA THR A 135 -10.06 -10.35 -19.61
C THR A 135 -9.99 -8.83 -19.77
N GLY A 136 -8.85 -8.21 -19.45
CA GLY A 136 -8.66 -6.76 -19.46
C GLY A 136 -9.43 -6.05 -18.34
N LYS A 137 -9.79 -6.75 -17.27
CA LYS A 137 -10.55 -6.21 -16.14
C LYS A 137 -9.79 -6.35 -14.83
N LEU A 138 -10.06 -5.44 -13.90
CA LEU A 138 -9.60 -5.51 -12.52
C LEU A 138 -10.47 -6.49 -11.74
N GLU A 139 -9.84 -7.48 -11.11
CA GLU A 139 -10.48 -8.52 -10.29
C GLU A 139 -9.76 -8.77 -8.96
#